data_AF-A0A9W7HXY0-F1
#
_entry.id   AF-A0A9W7HXY0-F1
#
_cell.length_a   1.000
_cell.length_b   1.000
_cell.length_c   1.000
_cell.angle_alpha   90.00
_cell.angle_beta   90.00
_cell.angle_gamma   90.00
#
_symmetry.space_group_name_H-M   'P 1'
#
loop_
_entity.id
_entity.type
_entity.pdbx_description
1 polymer ?
#
loop_
_entity_poly.entity_id
_entity_poly.type
_entity_poly.pdbx_seq_one_letter_code
_entity_poly.pdbx_strand_id
1 'polypeptide(L)'
;MENGSNCSPKDASNESRGALVVFEGLDRSGKTSQCGRLLSYLEGLGHSVELWRFPDRTTSVGQMISTYLSNNSQLDDHTIHLLFSANRWEKMFVFHIYALH
;
A
#
# COMPACT_ATOMS: atom_id res chain seq x y z
N MET A 1 -10.02 44.76 36.10
CA MET A 1 -9.94 43.36 36.56
C MET A 1 -10.54 42.49 35.48
N GLU A 2 -9.68 41.65 34.91
CA GLU A 2 -9.91 40.42 34.16
C GLU A 2 -10.76 40.44 32.87
N ASN A 3 -10.01 40.41 31.76
CA ASN A 3 -10.41 39.95 30.44
C ASN A 3 -10.93 38.51 30.49
N GLY A 4 -12.22 38.33 30.25
CA GLY A 4 -12.85 37.02 30.06
C GLY A 4 -12.40 36.38 28.75
N SER A 5 -11.64 35.31 28.90
CA SER A 5 -11.07 34.44 27.87
C SER A 5 -12.18 33.82 27.01
N ASN A 6 -12.31 34.28 25.76
CA ASN A 6 -13.10 33.55 24.77
C ASN A 6 -12.21 32.41 24.23
N CYS A 7 -12.27 31.23 24.85
CA CYS A 7 -11.63 30.04 24.29
C CYS A 7 -12.52 29.51 23.17
N SER A 8 -12.18 29.84 21.92
CA SER A 8 -12.67 29.06 20.79
C SER A 8 -12.11 27.63 20.96
N PRO A 9 -12.94 26.58 20.89
CA PRO A 9 -12.44 25.23 20.83
C PRO A 9 -11.50 25.16 19.62
N LYS A 10 -10.24 24.82 19.86
CA LYS A 10 -9.30 24.52 18.79
C LYS A 10 -9.96 23.45 17.92
N ASP A 11 -10.16 23.75 16.65
CA ASP A 11 -10.54 22.77 15.63
C ASP A 11 -9.58 21.60 15.75
N ALA A 12 -10.02 20.54 16.42
CA ALA A 12 -9.35 19.26 16.36
C ALA A 12 -9.50 18.83 14.91
N SER A 13 -8.45 19.05 14.11
CA SER A 13 -8.31 18.57 12.74
C SER A 13 -8.73 17.10 12.74
N ASN A 14 -9.96 16.84 12.31
CA ASN A 14 -10.56 15.53 12.27
C ASN A 14 -10.00 14.82 11.03
N GLU A 15 -8.69 14.58 11.05
CA GLU A 15 -7.97 13.86 10.01
C GLU A 15 -8.43 12.40 10.07
N SER A 16 -9.53 12.11 9.39
CA SER A 16 -10.06 10.76 9.28
C SER A 16 -9.03 9.88 8.59
N ARG A 17 -8.60 8.80 9.25
CA ARG A 17 -7.65 7.84 8.68
C ARG A 17 -8.19 7.26 7.37
N GLY A 18 -7.30 7.08 6.39
CA GLY A 18 -7.63 6.38 5.14
C GLY A 18 -8.02 4.91 5.35
N ALA A 19 -8.63 4.31 4.33
CA ALA A 19 -8.99 2.89 4.30
C ALA A 19 -7.97 2.06 3.49
N LEU A 20 -7.69 0.84 3.95
CA LEU A 20 -6.91 -0.15 3.20
C LEU A 20 -7.87 -1.18 2.60
N VAL A 21 -7.97 -1.22 1.27
CA VAL A 21 -8.81 -2.17 0.53
C VAL A 21 -7.90 -3.17 -0.19
N VAL A 22 -8.10 -4.46 0.07
CA VAL A 22 -7.27 -5.54 -0.50
C VAL A 22 -8.11 -6.41 -1.43
N PHE A 23 -7.57 -6.69 -2.62
CA PHE A 23 -8.18 -7.59 -3.60
C PHE A 23 -7.40 -8.90 -3.67
N GLU A 24 -8.03 -10.00 -3.26
CA GLU A 24 -7.47 -11.36 -3.28
C GLU A 24 -8.23 -12.27 -4.25
N GLY A 25 -7.61 -13.37 -4.68
CA GLY A 25 -8.24 -14.36 -5.55
C GLY A 25 -7.27 -15.09 -6.47
N LEU A 26 -7.77 -16.11 -7.17
CA LEU A 26 -7.00 -16.96 -8.07
C LEU A 26 -6.42 -16.21 -9.28
N ASP A 27 -5.50 -16.83 -9.99
CA ASP A 27 -4.93 -16.28 -11.22
C ASP A 27 -6.02 -15.96 -12.25
N ARG A 28 -5.86 -14.82 -12.93
CA ARG A 28 -6.80 -14.31 -13.95
C ARG A 28 -8.24 -14.05 -13.47
N SER A 29 -8.49 -14.00 -12.16
CA SER A 29 -9.80 -13.59 -11.58
C SER A 29 -10.18 -12.11 -11.80
N GLY A 30 -9.34 -11.31 -12.47
CA GLY A 30 -9.66 -9.92 -12.81
C GLY A 30 -9.26 -8.87 -11.77
N LYS A 31 -8.51 -9.25 -10.72
CA LYS A 31 -8.04 -8.35 -9.64
C LYS A 31 -7.47 -7.02 -10.16
N THR A 32 -6.51 -7.07 -11.09
CA THR A 32 -5.88 -5.86 -11.66
C THR A 32 -6.88 -4.93 -12.33
N SER A 33 -7.86 -5.49 -13.07
CA SER A 33 -8.90 -4.70 -13.71
C SER A 33 -9.81 -4.04 -12.68
N GLN A 34 -10.22 -4.78 -11.65
CA GLN A 34 -11.10 -4.24 -10.60
C GLN A 34 -10.39 -3.19 -9.74
N CYS A 35 -9.13 -3.41 -9.36
CA CYS A 35 -8.32 -2.41 -8.65
C CYS A 35 -8.22 -1.10 -9.45
N GLY A 36 -7.94 -1.19 -10.76
CA GLY A 36 -7.86 -0.01 -11.62
C GLY A 36 -9.19 0.75 -11.74
N ARG A 37 -10.31 0.02 -11.87
CA ARG A 37 -11.65 0.64 -11.89
C ARG A 37 -11.99 1.33 -10.57
N LEU A 38 -11.66 0.71 -9.44
CA LEU A 38 -11.89 1.31 -8.13
C LEU A 38 -11.02 2.55 -7.91
N LEU A 39 -9.74 2.49 -8.31
CA LEU A 39 -8.82 3.62 -8.24
C LEU A 39 -9.40 4.83 -8.99
N SER A 40 -9.72 4.68 -10.28
CA SER A 40 -10.28 5.77 -11.08
C SER A 40 -11.62 6.29 -10.57
N TYR A 41 -12.46 5.40 -10.01
CA TYR A 41 -13.73 5.81 -9.39
C TYR A 41 -13.51 6.70 -8.17
N LEU A 42 -12.62 6.30 -7.26
CA LEU A 42 -12.32 7.06 -6.03
C LEU A 42 -11.58 8.36 -6.32
N GLU A 43 -10.62 8.36 -7.25
CA GLU A 43 -9.96 9.57 -7.75
C GLU A 43 -10.98 10.54 -8.38
N GLY A 44 -11.94 10.01 -9.15
CA GLY A 44 -13.03 10.80 -9.74
C GLY A 44 -13.98 11.42 -8.71
N LEU A 45 -14.04 10.87 -7.49
CA LEU A 45 -14.74 11.46 -6.35
C LEU A 45 -13.88 12.47 -5.56
N GLY A 46 -12.62 12.67 -5.94
CA GLY A 46 -11.69 13.59 -5.28
C GLY A 46 -10.97 12.99 -4.07
N HIS A 47 -11.00 11.67 -3.89
CA HIS A 47 -10.24 11.01 -2.83
C HIS A 47 -8.76 10.87 -3.21
N SER A 48 -7.87 11.06 -2.22
CA SER A 48 -6.46 10.65 -2.35
C SER A 48 -6.36 9.14 -2.24
N VAL A 49 -5.83 8.48 -3.27
CA VAL A 49 -5.74 7.03 -3.35
C VAL A 49 -4.37 6.62 -3.87
N GLU A 50 -3.79 5.59 -3.27
CA GLU A 50 -2.56 4.97 -3.76
C GLU A 50 -2.82 3.49 -4.11
N LEU A 51 -2.35 3.04 -5.27
CA LEU A 51 -2.45 1.65 -5.68
C LEU A 51 -1.18 0.89 -5.31
N TRP A 52 -1.32 -0.14 -4.48
CA TRP A 52 -0.24 -1.08 -4.17
C TRP A 52 -0.45 -2.42 -4.87
N ARG A 53 0.64 -3.02 -5.36
CA ARG A 53 0.62 -4.32 -6.02
C ARG A 53 1.76 -5.18 -5.50
N PHE A 54 1.42 -6.39 -5.07
CA PHE A 54 2.39 -7.38 -4.61
C PHE A 54 2.39 -8.65 -5.48
N PRO A 55 3.55 -9.30 -5.67
CA PRO A 55 4.88 -8.76 -5.34
C PRO A 55 5.20 -7.55 -6.22
N ASP A 56 5.86 -6.54 -5.64
CA ASP A 56 6.45 -5.45 -6.41
C ASP A 56 7.74 -5.97 -7.03
N ARG A 57 7.68 -6.30 -8.33
CA ARG A 57 8.80 -6.87 -9.07
C ARG A 57 9.86 -5.85 -9.47
N THR A 58 9.68 -4.57 -9.17
CA THR A 58 10.67 -3.53 -9.49
C THR A 58 11.82 -3.48 -8.47
N THR A 59 11.60 -4.00 -7.26
CA THR A 59 12.62 -4.04 -6.21
C THR A 59 13.59 -5.19 -6.38
N SER A 60 14.76 -5.14 -5.72
CA SER A 60 15.73 -6.24 -5.74
C SER A 60 15.14 -7.54 -5.21
N VAL A 61 14.35 -7.47 -4.13
CA VAL A 61 13.58 -8.60 -3.58
C VAL A 61 12.54 -9.07 -4.58
N GLY A 62 11.83 -8.14 -5.22
CA GLY A 62 10.86 -8.41 -6.27
C GLY A 62 11.43 -9.19 -7.46
N GLN A 63 12.64 -8.83 -7.89
CA GLN A 63 13.34 -9.52 -8.97
C GLN A 63 13.73 -10.95 -8.55
N MET A 64 14.19 -11.16 -7.31
CA MET A 64 14.46 -12.51 -6.80
C MET A 64 13.21 -13.40 -6.81
N ILE A 65 12.06 -12.85 -6.38
CA ILE A 65 10.77 -13.55 -6.46
C ILE A 65 10.41 -13.87 -7.92
N SER A 66 10.61 -12.92 -8.84
CA SER A 66 10.29 -13.11 -10.26
C SER A 66 11.12 -14.23 -10.89
N THR A 67 12.41 -14.33 -10.55
CA THR A 67 13.30 -15.40 -11.02
C THR A 67 12.84 -16.76 -10.53
N TYR A 68 12.46 -16.88 -9.25
CA TYR A 68 11.94 -18.13 -8.69
C TYR A 68 10.64 -18.57 -9.37
N LEU A 69 9.65 -17.67 -9.48
CA LEU A 69 8.37 -17.98 -10.14
C LEU A 69 8.50 -18.33 -11.62
N SER A 70 9.59 -17.91 -12.26
CA SER A 70 9.89 -18.24 -13.66
C SER A 70 10.66 -19.56 -13.79
N ASN A 71 10.79 -20.34 -12.71
CA ASN A 71 11.60 -21.57 -12.63
C ASN A 71 13.08 -21.39 -13.01
N ASN A 72 13.61 -20.17 -12.85
CA ASN A 72 14.99 -19.85 -13.20
C ASN A 72 15.94 -19.89 -11.98
N SER A 73 15.46 -20.35 -10.81
CA SER A 73 16.29 -20.57 -9.62
C SER A 73 15.82 -21.78 -8.81
N GLN A 74 16.78 -22.50 -8.21
CA GLN A 74 16.51 -23.47 -7.14
C GLN A 74 16.60 -22.75 -5.80
N LEU A 75 15.50 -22.12 -5.37
CA LEU A 75 15.37 -21.64 -4.00
C LEU A 75 14.49 -22.61 -3.22
N ASP A 76 14.78 -22.75 -1.93
CA ASP A 76 13.94 -23.50 -1.00
C ASP A 76 12.57 -22.80 -0.80
N ASP A 77 11.51 -23.59 -0.66
CA ASP A 77 10.14 -23.07 -0.55
C ASP A 77 9.92 -22.20 0.69
N HIS A 78 10.66 -22.44 1.79
CA HIS A 78 10.60 -21.55 2.96
C HIS A 78 11.26 -20.20 2.66
N THR A 79 12.30 -20.19 1.83
CA THR A 79 12.99 -18.96 1.43
C THR A 79 12.07 -18.05 0.61
N ILE A 80 11.32 -18.60 -0.35
CA ILE A 80 10.41 -17.78 -1.16
C ILE A 80 9.30 -17.13 -0.31
N HIS A 81 8.76 -17.84 0.68
CA HIS A 81 7.76 -17.29 1.60
C HIS A 81 8.30 -16.08 2.39
N LEU A 82 9.55 -16.15 2.84
CA LEU A 82 10.22 -15.05 3.52
C LEU A 82 10.47 -13.87 2.58
N LEU A 83 10.85 -14.12 1.33
CA LEU A 83 11.04 -13.06 0.33
C LEU A 83 9.73 -12.32 0.01
N PHE A 84 8.60 -13.04 -0.12
CA PHE A 84 7.29 -12.40 -0.27
C PHE A 84 6.93 -11.51 0.92
N SER A 85 7.26 -11.96 2.14
CA SER A 85 7.05 -11.17 3.35
C SER A 85 7.93 -9.92 3.36
N ALA A 86 9.21 -10.05 3.02
CA ALA A 86 10.16 -8.94 2.94
C ALA A 86 9.75 -7.90 1.89
N ASN A 87 9.26 -8.32 0.71
CA ASN A 87 8.82 -7.40 -0.35
C ASN A 87 7.61 -6.54 0.08
N ARG A 88 6.73 -7.06 0.95
CA ARG A 88 5.64 -6.27 1.54
C ARG A 88 6.15 -5.23 2.55
N TRP A 89 7.12 -5.61 3.38
CA TRP A 89 7.74 -4.71 4.35
C TRP A 89 8.53 -3.57 3.70
N GLU A 90 9.19 -3.82 2.58
CA GLU A 90 9.93 -2.79 1.83
C GLU A 90 9.02 -1.62 1.42
N LYS A 91 7.81 -1.93 0.92
CA LYS A 91 6.81 -0.91 0.54
C LYS A 91 6.32 -0.08 1.73
N MET A 92 6.21 -0.67 2.92
CA MET A 92 5.83 0.05 4.14
C MET A 92 6.89 1.06 4.56
N PHE A 93 8.17 0.69 4.47
CA PHE A 93 9.28 1.59 4.79
C PHE A 93 9.33 2.79 3.84
N VAL A 94 9.14 2.53 2.53
CA VAL A 94 9.04 3.56 1.49
C VAL A 94 7.90 4.54 1.80
N PHE A 95 6.70 4.04 2.10
CA PHE A 95 5.54 4.89 2.42
C PHE A 95 5.80 5.79 3.64
N HIS A 96 6.43 5.25 4.69
CA HIS A 96 6.71 6.02 5.89
C HIS A 96 7.68 7.19 5.65
N ILE A 97 8.62 7.04 4.71
CA ILE A 97 9.55 8.12 4.32
C ILE A 97 8.80 9.23 3.56
N TYR A 98 7.95 8.88 2.61
CA TYR A 98 7.23 9.86 1.79
C TYR A 98 6.04 10.51 2.48
N ALA A 99 5.48 9.88 3.53
CA ALA A 99 4.34 10.42 4.29
C ALA A 99 4.75 11.38 5.43
N LEU A 100 6.04 11.60 5.67
CA LEU A 100 6.57 12.51 6.69
C LEU A 100 7.03 13.88 6.14
N HIS A 101 6.77 14.18 4.87
CA HIS A 101 7.02 15.46 4.21
C HIS A 101 5.74 16.00 3.57
#